data_AF-A0A1W1DQZ7-F1
#
_entry.id   AF-A0A1W1DQZ7-F1
#
_cell.length_a   1.000
_cell.length_b   1.000
_cell.length_c   1.000
_cell.angle_alpha   90.00
_cell.angle_beta   90.00
_cell.angle_gamma   90.00
#
_symmetry.space_group_name_H-M   'P 1'
#
loop_
_entity.id
_entity.type
_entity.pdbx_description
1 polymer ?
#
loop_
_entity_poly.entity_id
_entity_poly.type
_entity_poly.pdbx_seq_one_letter_code
_entity_poly.pdbx_strand_id
1 'polypeptide(L)'
;MDAYVINMRQDFITQDPVNGFDNFSNYWLRSLEKIQRRLGLERYQAMLKLVNGALECYKDQGEADGFYPVVEELLVGYYDPMYDYQIQKKMDRVVFKGSANEVLSYLNDRSIG
;
A
#
# COMPACT_ATOMS: atom_id res chain seq x y z
N MET A 1 6.44 8.62 -2.28
CA MET A 1 5.29 7.83 -2.74
C MET A 1 5.32 7.70 -4.25
N ASP A 2 5.53 8.80 -4.96
CA ASP A 2 5.67 8.86 -6.42
C ASP A 2 6.72 7.91 -7.00
N ALA A 3 7.88 7.83 -6.34
CA ALA A 3 8.96 6.95 -6.79
C ALA A 3 8.52 5.47 -6.91
N TYR A 4 7.60 4.98 -6.06
CA TYR A 4 7.16 3.58 -6.15
C TYR A 4 6.32 3.33 -7.41
N VAL A 5 5.33 4.18 -7.67
CA VAL A 5 4.42 4.03 -8.82
C VAL A 5 5.16 4.30 -10.14
N ILE A 6 6.02 5.32 -10.14
CA ILE A 6 6.83 5.71 -11.30
C ILE A 6 7.85 4.61 -11.63
N ASN A 7 8.62 4.14 -10.65
CA ASN A 7 9.62 3.08 -10.88
C ASN A 7 8.93 1.78 -11.32
N MET A 8 7.82 1.40 -10.69
CA MET A 8 7.08 0.20 -11.07
C MET A 8 6.60 0.25 -12.53
N ARG A 9 6.01 1.38 -12.97
CA ARG A 9 5.64 1.55 -14.38
C ARG A 9 6.86 1.41 -15.28
N GLN A 10 7.97 2.06 -14.92
CA GLN A 10 9.21 1.99 -15.69
C GLN A 10 9.74 0.56 -15.79
N ASP A 11 9.68 -0.22 -14.72
CA ASP A 11 10.09 -1.62 -14.70
C ASP A 11 9.25 -2.45 -15.68
N PHE A 12 7.92 -2.27 -15.67
CA PHE A 12 7.05 -2.97 -16.62
C PHE A 12 7.29 -2.56 -18.08
N ILE A 13 7.51 -1.26 -18.36
CA ILE A 13 7.85 -0.76 -19.70
C ILE A 13 9.21 -1.29 -20.16
N THR A 14 10.18 -1.37 -19.25
CA THR A 14 11.52 -1.88 -19.56
C THR A 14 11.49 -3.36 -19.88
N GLN A 15 10.65 -4.15 -19.19
CA GLN A 15 10.48 -5.58 -19.44
C GLN A 15 9.71 -5.88 -20.72
N ASP A 16 8.65 -5.11 -21.02
CA ASP A 16 7.86 -5.24 -22.25
C ASP A 16 7.53 -3.84 -22.79
N PRO A 17 8.29 -3.31 -23.76
CA PRO A 17 8.05 -1.97 -24.31
C PRO A 17 6.70 -1.83 -25.05
N VAL A 18 6.10 -2.94 -25.48
CA VAL A 18 4.85 -2.94 -26.25
C VAL A 18 3.65 -2.98 -25.31
N ASN A 19 3.65 -3.91 -24.35
CA ASN A 19 2.51 -4.12 -23.43
C ASN A 19 2.79 -3.68 -21.99
N GLY A 20 3.92 -3.02 -21.72
CA GLY A 20 4.35 -2.73 -20.35
C GLY A 20 3.35 -1.92 -19.55
N PHE A 21 2.70 -0.92 -20.16
CA PHE A 21 1.65 -0.17 -19.48
C PHE A 21 0.41 -1.03 -19.17
N ASP A 22 0.01 -1.90 -20.08
CA ASP A 22 -1.12 -2.81 -19.86
C ASP A 22 -0.78 -3.84 -18.78
N ASN A 23 0.46 -4.34 -18.74
CA ASN A 23 0.96 -5.22 -17.69
C ASN A 23 0.97 -4.53 -16.32
N PHE A 24 1.42 -3.28 -16.25
CA PHE A 24 1.35 -2.43 -15.06
C PHE A 24 -0.10 -2.23 -14.60
N SER A 25 -1.01 -1.93 -15.53
CA SER A 25 -2.43 -1.74 -15.24
C SER A 25 -3.07 -3.02 -14.69
N ASN A 26 -2.81 -4.14 -15.34
CA ASN A 26 -3.25 -5.47 -14.92
C ASN A 26 -2.70 -5.87 -13.55
N TYR A 27 -1.46 -5.47 -13.23
CA TYR A 27 -0.87 -5.71 -11.92
C TYR A 27 -1.68 -5.02 -10.81
N TRP A 28 -2.06 -3.75 -10.98
CA TRP A 28 -2.90 -3.03 -10.03
C TRP A 28 -4.27 -3.69 -9.87
N LEU A 29 -4.96 -3.96 -10.97
CA LEU A 29 -6.30 -4.55 -10.95
C LEU A 29 -6.31 -5.93 -10.28
N ARG A 30 -5.37 -6.82 -10.65
CA ARG A 30 -5.23 -8.15 -10.04
C ARG A 30 -4.84 -8.07 -8.57
N SER A 31 -4.03 -7.09 -8.17
CA SER A 31 -3.66 -6.91 -6.76
C SER A 31 -4.86 -6.47 -5.92
N LEU A 32 -5.73 -5.61 -6.49
CA LEU A 32 -6.97 -5.20 -5.84
C LEU A 32 -7.97 -6.37 -5.72
N GLU A 33 -8.12 -7.19 -6.76
CA GLU A 33 -8.97 -8.40 -6.73
C GLU A 33 -8.57 -9.36 -5.59
N LYS A 34 -7.26 -9.58 -5.39
CA LYS A 34 -6.76 -10.47 -4.32
C LYS A 34 -7.20 -10.05 -2.92
N ILE A 35 -7.44 -8.76 -2.70
CA ILE A 35 -7.83 -8.22 -1.39
C ILE A 35 -9.33 -7.93 -1.26
N GLN A 36 -10.12 -8.16 -2.32
CA GLN A 36 -11.56 -7.91 -2.38
C GLN A 36 -12.32 -8.50 -1.18
N ARG A 37 -12.04 -9.76 -0.81
CA ARG A 37 -12.74 -10.44 0.30
C ARG A 37 -12.58 -9.71 1.64
N ARG A 38 -11.44 -9.06 1.87
CA ARG A 38 -11.16 -8.32 3.10
C ARG A 38 -11.72 -6.91 3.06
N LEU A 39 -11.70 -6.27 1.89
CA LEU A 39 -12.28 -4.95 1.68
C LEU A 39 -13.81 -4.96 1.80
N GLY A 40 -14.45 -6.05 1.35
CA GLY A 40 -15.89 -6.08 1.12
C GLY A 40 -16.26 -5.44 -0.22
N LEU A 41 -17.47 -5.73 -0.70
CA LEU A 41 -17.89 -5.37 -2.07
C LEU A 41 -17.93 -3.85 -2.31
N GLU A 42 -18.46 -3.09 -1.35
CA GLU A 42 -18.63 -1.64 -1.49
C GLU A 42 -17.28 -0.91 -1.59
N ARG A 43 -16.37 -1.15 -0.64
CA ARG A 43 -15.01 -0.57 -0.67
C ARG A 43 -14.21 -1.04 -1.88
N TYR A 44 -14.35 -2.30 -2.26
CA TYR A 44 -13.72 -2.81 -3.49
C TYR A 44 -14.18 -2.02 -4.73
N GLN A 45 -15.48 -1.77 -4.88
CA GLN A 45 -16.00 -0.99 -6.01
C GLN A 45 -15.51 0.46 -6.00
N ALA A 46 -15.43 1.09 -4.82
CA ALA A 46 -14.87 2.43 -4.69
C ALA A 46 -13.38 2.46 -5.09
N MET A 47 -12.59 1.52 -4.57
CA MET A 47 -11.18 1.36 -4.91
C MET A 47 -10.97 1.10 -6.40
N LEU A 48 -11.80 0.26 -7.02
CA LEU A 48 -11.70 -0.06 -8.43
C LEU A 48 -11.90 1.19 -9.30
N LYS A 49 -12.81 2.09 -8.92
CA LYS A 49 -13.00 3.36 -9.61
C LYS A 49 -11.78 4.27 -9.47
N LEU A 50 -11.21 4.37 -8.28
CA LEU A 50 -9.99 5.16 -8.03
C LEU A 50 -8.81 4.64 -8.86
N VAL A 51 -8.58 3.32 -8.86
CA VAL A 51 -7.50 2.70 -9.62
C VAL A 51 -7.68 2.90 -11.12
N ASN A 52 -8.88 2.69 -11.66
CA ASN A 52 -9.13 2.90 -13.09
C ASN A 52 -8.91 4.37 -13.49
N GLY A 53 -9.44 5.33 -12.71
CA GLY A 53 -9.21 6.76 -12.98
C GLY A 53 -7.74 7.16 -12.90
N ALA A 54 -6.99 6.60 -11.94
CA ALA A 54 -5.55 6.82 -11.82
C ALA A 54 -4.78 6.25 -13.01
N LEU A 55 -5.15 5.05 -13.47
CA LEU A 55 -4.54 4.41 -14.65
C LEU A 55 -4.83 5.18 -15.93
N GLU A 56 -6.06 5.64 -16.15
CA GLU A 56 -6.42 6.47 -17.29
C GLU A 56 -5.63 7.78 -17.31
N CYS A 57 -5.61 8.51 -16.18
CA CYS A 57 -4.83 9.75 -16.06
C CYS A 57 -3.34 9.50 -16.35
N TYR A 58 -2.77 8.44 -15.78
CA TYR A 58 -1.35 8.15 -15.97
C TYR A 58 -1.04 7.72 -17.42
N LYS A 59 -1.98 7.07 -18.10
CA LYS A 59 -1.85 6.70 -19.52
C LYS A 59 -1.86 7.93 -20.42
N ASP A 60 -2.81 8.83 -20.19
CA ASP A 60 -3.09 9.94 -21.10
C ASP A 60 -2.18 11.15 -20.86
N GLN A 61 -1.87 11.43 -19.60
CA GLN A 61 -1.16 12.65 -19.19
C GLN A 61 0.26 12.36 -18.70
N GLY A 62 0.59 11.10 -18.41
CA GLY A 62 1.89 10.74 -17.83
C GLY A 62 2.04 11.16 -16.36
N GLU A 63 0.96 11.56 -15.71
CA GLU A 63 0.94 12.03 -14.33
C GLU A 63 0.54 10.90 -13.37
N ALA A 64 1.33 10.69 -12.31
CA ALA A 64 1.08 9.64 -11.32
C ALA A 64 0.17 10.10 -10.18
N ASP A 65 -0.23 11.37 -10.14
CA ASP A 65 -0.92 11.99 -9.01
C ASP A 65 -2.28 11.35 -8.72
N GLY A 66 -2.92 10.75 -9.72
CA GLY A 66 -4.15 9.97 -9.54
C GLY A 66 -4.00 8.78 -8.57
N PHE A 67 -2.77 8.30 -8.33
CA PHE A 67 -2.50 7.22 -7.39
C PHE A 67 -2.44 7.67 -5.92
N TYR A 68 -2.40 8.98 -5.63
CA TYR A 68 -2.45 9.48 -4.25
C TYR A 68 -3.65 8.93 -3.46
N PRO A 69 -4.90 9.16 -3.90
CA PRO A 69 -6.07 8.64 -3.19
C PRO A 69 -6.13 7.11 -3.16
N VAL A 70 -5.58 6.42 -4.17
CA VAL A 70 -5.52 4.95 -4.21
C VAL A 70 -4.66 4.41 -3.07
N VAL A 71 -3.46 4.95 -2.89
CA VAL A 71 -2.52 4.48 -1.88
C VAL A 71 -2.97 4.89 -0.48
N GLU A 72 -3.53 6.09 -0.33
CA GLU A 72 -4.11 6.52 0.96
C GLU A 72 -5.19 5.54 1.43
N GLU A 73 -6.15 5.19 0.57
CA GLU A 73 -7.21 4.24 0.93
C GLU A 73 -6.67 2.82 1.16
N LEU A 74 -5.60 2.40 0.47
CA LEU A 74 -4.94 1.14 0.79
C LEU A 74 -4.30 1.16 2.18
N LEU A 75 -3.60 2.24 2.53
CA LEU A 75 -2.93 2.36 3.83
C LEU A 75 -3.97 2.39 4.96
N VAL A 76 -4.90 3.32 4.90
CA VAL A 76 -5.88 3.56 5.96
C VAL A 76 -7.01 2.53 5.94
N GLY A 77 -7.52 2.19 4.77
CA GLY A 77 -8.70 1.35 4.59
C GLY A 77 -8.41 -0.15 4.64
N TYR A 78 -7.18 -0.58 4.34
CA TYR A 78 -6.81 -2.00 4.27
C TYR A 78 -5.66 -2.39 5.22
N TYR A 79 -4.54 -1.66 5.21
CA TYR A 79 -3.36 -2.04 5.98
C TYR A 79 -3.51 -1.72 7.47
N ASP A 80 -4.02 -0.56 7.85
CA ASP A 80 -4.16 -0.15 9.25
C ASP A 80 -5.03 -1.13 10.07
N PRO A 81 -6.26 -1.49 9.65
CA PRO A 81 -7.08 -2.46 10.41
C PRO A 81 -6.43 -3.85 10.48
N MET A 82 -5.72 -4.25 9.42
CA MET A 82 -4.98 -5.51 9.41
C MET A 82 -3.83 -5.48 10.42
N TYR A 83 -3.06 -4.40 10.47
CA TYR A 83 -1.96 -4.25 11.41
C TYR A 83 -2.44 -4.18 12.85
N ASP A 84 -3.50 -3.42 13.13
CA ASP A 84 -4.12 -3.37 14.46
C ASP A 84 -4.51 -4.77 14.94
N TYR A 85 -5.19 -5.54 14.09
CA TYR A 85 -5.57 -6.91 14.41
C TYR A 85 -4.35 -7.82 14.66
N GLN A 86 -3.30 -7.70 13.83
CA GLN A 86 -2.07 -8.48 13.99
C GLN A 86 -1.32 -8.14 15.27
N ILE A 87 -1.29 -6.86 15.65
CA ILE A 87 -0.65 -6.37 16.88
C ILE A 87 -1.42 -6.89 18.09
N GLN A 88 -2.75 -6.76 18.10
CA GLN A 88 -3.60 -7.25 19.19
C GLN A 88 -3.36 -8.74 19.48
N LYS A 89 -3.25 -9.58 18.44
CA LYS A 89 -2.95 -11.01 18.59
C LYS A 89 -1.58 -11.35 19.16
N LYS A 90 -0.64 -10.41 19.15
CA LYS A 90 0.74 -10.62 19.62
C LYS A 90 1.04 -9.80 20.87
N MET A 91 0.02 -9.18 21.49
CA MET A 91 0.21 -8.34 22.68
C MET A 91 0.91 -9.07 23.82
N ASP A 92 0.69 -10.38 23.97
CA ASP A 92 1.35 -11.19 25.00
C ASP A 92 2.88 -11.26 24.86
N ARG A 93 3.43 -10.96 23.67
CA ARG A 93 4.88 -10.90 23.41
C ARG A 93 5.46 -9.50 23.59
N VAL A 94 4.62 -8.48 23.78
CA VAL A 94 5.04 -7.09 23.91
C VAL A 94 5.56 -6.87 25.33
N VAL A 95 6.87 -6.78 25.47
CA VAL A 95 7.55 -6.57 26.77
C VAL A 95 7.51 -5.13 27.25
N PHE A 96 7.21 -4.17 26.35
CA PHE A 96 7.06 -2.74 26.64
C PHE A 96 6.32 -2.03 25.50
N LYS A 97 5.47 -1.05 25.84
CA LYS A 97 4.75 -0.19 24.90
C LYS A 97 4.71 1.23 25.46
N GLY A 98 5.08 2.21 24.65
CA GLY A 98 5.07 3.64 25.00
C GLY A 98 5.30 4.49 23.75
N SER A 99 5.47 5.78 23.94
CA SER A 99 5.94 6.71 22.91
C SER A 99 7.33 6.32 22.38
N ALA A 100 7.74 6.88 21.24
CA ALA A 100 9.05 6.62 20.66
C ALA A 100 10.20 6.88 21.66
N ASN A 101 10.13 7.97 22.43
CA ASN A 101 11.13 8.31 23.44
C ASN A 101 11.16 7.29 24.59
N GLU A 102 10.00 6.84 25.06
CA GLU A 102 9.90 5.83 26.12
C GLU A 102 10.43 4.47 25.66
N VAL A 103 10.13 4.08 24.41
CA VAL A 103 10.66 2.85 23.82
C VAL A 103 12.18 2.91 23.68
N LEU A 104 12.72 4.05 23.21
CA LEU A 104 14.17 4.26 23.12
C LEU A 104 14.83 4.19 24.50
N SER A 105 14.24 4.83 25.52
CA SER A 105 14.73 4.76 26.89
C SER A 105 14.76 3.31 27.39
N TYR A 106 13.67 2.57 27.23
CA TYR A 106 13.56 1.17 27.63
C TYR A 106 14.61 0.27 26.96
N LEU A 107 14.92 0.50 25.68
CA LEU A 107 15.94 -0.26 24.94
C LEU A 107 17.37 0.09 25.41
N ASN A 108 17.62 1.36 25.73
CA ASN A 108 18.90 1.81 26.27
C ASN A 108 19.15 1.24 27.67
N ASP A 109 18.12 1.26 28.54
CA ASP A 109 18.20 0.74 29.90
C ASP A 109 18.45 -0.78 29.94
N ARG A 110 18.07 -1.50 28.86
CA ARG A 110 18.30 -2.94 28.70
C ARG A 110 19.51 -3.31 27.85
N SER A 111 20.09 -2.35 27.13
CA SER A 111 21.39 -2.51 26.47
C SER A 111 22.49 -2.34 27.51
N ILE A 112 22.61 -3.32 28.41
CA ILE A 112 23.78 -3.48 29.26
C ILE A 112 24.78 -4.33 28.47
N GLY A 113 25.83 -3.69 27.94
CA GLY A 113 27.14 -4.28 27.59
C GLY A 113 27.16 -5.52 26.71
#